data_AF-A0A7Y5GZY5-F1
#
_entry.id   AF-A0A7Y5GZY5-F1
#
_cell.length_a   1.000
_cell.length_b   1.000
_cell.length_c   1.000
_cell.angle_alpha   90.00
_cell.angle_beta   90.00
_cell.angle_gamma   90.00
#
_symmetry.space_group_name_H-M   'P 1'
#
loop_
_entity.id
_entity.type
_entity.pdbx_description
1 polymer ?
#
loop_
_entity_poly.entity_id
_entity_poly.type
_entity_poly.pdbx_seq_one_letter_code
_entity_poly.pdbx_strand_id
1 'polypeptide(L)'
;TANQYDTGDRRQLSGLARRGVHFIVCGSASQGIARRIAGAGGDADATMKEMTANMIPNSHIAVGVAGVVPVAHAQERGYSYLYVG
;
A
#
# COMPACT_ATOMS: atom_id res chain seq x y z
N THR A 1 -21.73 7.24 -1.26
CA THR A 1 -21.70 8.67 -1.64
C THR A 1 -20.50 8.89 -2.53
N ALA A 2 -20.65 9.54 -3.68
CA ALA A 2 -19.53 9.79 -4.59
C ALA A 2 -18.65 10.93 -4.03
N ASN A 3 -17.34 10.72 -3.95
CA ASN A 3 -16.39 11.74 -3.50
C ASN A 3 -16.25 12.84 -4.56
N GLN A 4 -16.75 14.05 -4.27
CA GLN A 4 -16.70 15.20 -5.18
C GLN A 4 -15.27 15.66 -5.55
N TYR A 5 -14.27 15.21 -4.79
CA TYR A 5 -12.86 15.47 -5.08
C TYR A 5 -12.21 14.38 -5.96
N ASP A 6 -12.91 13.27 -6.26
CA ASP A 6 -12.51 12.25 -7.23
C ASP A 6 -12.95 12.63 -8.67
N THR A 7 -12.74 13.89 -9.04
CA THR A 7 -13.15 14.47 -10.34
C THR A 7 -11.96 14.79 -11.25
N GLY A 8 -10.73 14.59 -10.76
CA GLY A 8 -9.50 14.82 -11.51
C GLY A 8 -9.16 13.69 -12.48
N ASP A 9 -8.28 13.99 -13.43
CA ASP A 9 -7.77 13.00 -14.37
C ASP A 9 -6.99 11.90 -13.62
N ARG A 10 -7.35 10.63 -13.82
CA ARG A 10 -6.79 9.51 -13.05
C ARG A 10 -5.33 9.28 -13.43
N ARG A 11 -4.43 9.85 -12.65
CA ARG A 11 -3.00 9.63 -12.80
C ARG A 11 -2.62 8.21 -12.42
N GLN A 12 -1.92 7.53 -13.32
CA GLN A 12 -1.38 6.21 -13.05
C GLN A 12 -0.34 6.26 -11.92
N LEU A 13 -0.34 5.23 -11.07
CA LEU A 13 0.61 5.08 -9.95
C LEU A 13 2.07 5.09 -10.44
N SER A 14 2.33 4.56 -11.64
CA SER A 14 3.64 4.59 -12.30
C SER A 14 4.14 6.02 -12.56
N GLY A 15 3.24 6.95 -12.93
CA GLY A 15 3.56 8.35 -13.13
C GLY A 15 3.86 9.09 -11.83
N LEU A 16 3.24 8.66 -10.72
CA LEU A 16 3.54 9.18 -9.39
C LEU A 16 4.88 8.64 -8.87
N ALA A 17 5.19 7.36 -9.09
CA ALA A 17 6.48 6.76 -8.73
C ALA A 17 7.65 7.52 -9.39
N ARG A 18 7.53 7.85 -10.70
CA ARG A 18 8.54 8.64 -11.43
C ARG A 18 8.76 10.05 -10.88
N ARG A 19 7.80 10.60 -10.14
CA ARG A 19 7.89 11.91 -9.49
C ARG A 19 8.47 11.82 -8.08
N GLY A 20 8.94 10.65 -7.65
CA GLY A 20 9.51 10.42 -6.32
C GLY A 20 8.48 10.12 -5.23
N VAL A 21 7.23 9.82 -5.58
CA VAL A 21 6.25 9.36 -4.59
C VAL A 21 6.65 7.98 -4.09
N HIS A 22 6.62 7.83 -2.76
CA HIS A 22 6.80 6.56 -2.07
C HIS A 22 5.45 6.00 -1.64
N PHE A 23 5.26 4.70 -1.81
CA PHE A 23 4.03 4.01 -1.45
C PHE A 23 4.29 3.11 -0.26
N ILE A 24 3.39 3.16 0.73
CA ILE A 24 3.45 2.25 1.86
C ILE A 24 2.27 1.30 1.77
N VAL A 25 2.55 0.00 1.84
CA VAL A 25 1.56 -1.06 1.76
C VAL A 25 1.50 -1.79 3.10
N CYS A 26 0.28 -1.98 3.61
CA CYS A 26 0.05 -2.61 4.91
C CYS A 26 0.37 -4.12 4.85
N GLY A 27 1.44 -4.54 5.53
CA GLY A 27 1.89 -5.94 5.49
C GLY A 27 0.87 -6.94 6.03
N SER A 28 0.10 -6.57 7.06
CA SER A 28 -0.94 -7.45 7.62
C SER A 28 -2.13 -7.62 6.68
N ALA A 29 -2.53 -6.56 5.98
CA ALA A 29 -3.55 -6.64 4.94
C ALA A 29 -3.05 -7.47 3.75
N SER A 30 -1.82 -7.26 3.30
CA SER A 30 -1.19 -8.05 2.23
C SER A 30 -1.10 -9.52 2.59
N GLN A 31 -0.73 -9.86 3.82
CA GLN A 31 -0.76 -11.24 4.32
C GLN A 31 -2.17 -11.84 4.30
N GLY A 32 -3.17 -11.08 4.73
CA GLY A 32 -4.58 -11.51 4.65
C GLY A 32 -5.08 -11.70 3.22
N ILE A 33 -4.56 -10.93 2.25
CA ILE A 33 -4.85 -11.09 0.83
C ILE A 33 -4.11 -12.32 0.28
N ALA A 34 -2.82 -12.47 0.58
CA ALA A 34 -2.01 -13.61 0.14
C ALA A 34 -2.60 -14.94 0.58
N ARG A 35 -3.08 -15.04 1.84
CA ARG A 35 -3.80 -16.24 2.34
C ARG A 35 -5.08 -16.53 1.56
N ARG A 36 -5.84 -15.50 1.19
CA ARG A 36 -7.07 -15.67 0.39
C ARG A 36 -6.76 -16.12 -1.04
N ILE A 37 -5.70 -15.57 -1.63
CA ILE A 37 -5.24 -15.94 -2.98
C ILE A 37 -4.73 -17.37 -2.99
N ALA A 38 -3.91 -17.75 -2.01
CA ALA A 38 -3.36 -19.10 -1.90
C ALA A 38 -4.45 -20.17 -1.70
N GLY A 39 -5.57 -19.81 -1.05
CA GLY A 39 -6.68 -20.72 -0.81
C GLY A 39 -6.34 -21.86 0.17
N ALA A 40 -7.21 -22.88 0.22
CA ALA A 40 -7.01 -24.02 1.11
C ALA A 40 -5.91 -24.95 0.57
N GLY A 41 -4.84 -25.14 1.34
CA GLY A 41 -3.70 -26.00 0.97
C GLY A 41 -2.64 -25.31 0.10
N GLY A 42 -2.81 -24.03 -0.23
CA GLY A 42 -1.81 -23.24 -0.93
C GLY A 42 -0.75 -22.62 0.00
N ASP A 43 0.36 -22.19 -0.59
CA ASP A 43 1.45 -21.53 0.11
C ASP A 43 1.26 -20.00 0.10
N ALA A 44 0.74 -19.49 1.22
CA ALA A 44 0.52 -18.06 1.41
C ALA A 44 1.83 -17.26 1.48
N ASP A 45 2.93 -17.86 1.93
CA ASP A 45 4.22 -17.18 2.04
C ASP A 45 4.88 -17.06 0.68
N ALA A 46 4.81 -18.11 -0.16
CA ALA A 46 5.22 -18.02 -1.56
C ALA A 46 4.39 -16.97 -2.32
N THR A 47 3.08 -16.95 -2.10
CA THR A 47 2.18 -15.94 -2.70
C THR A 47 2.57 -14.53 -2.27
N MET A 48 2.83 -14.31 -0.98
CA MET A 48 3.26 -13.02 -0.47
C MET A 48 4.63 -12.60 -1.03
N LYS A 49 5.56 -13.55 -1.17
CA LYS A 49 6.86 -13.29 -1.79
C LYS A 49 6.71 -12.83 -3.24
N GLU A 50 5.85 -13.49 -4.02
CA GLU A 50 5.55 -13.10 -5.40
C GLU A 50 4.89 -11.71 -5.46
N MET A 51 3.90 -11.44 -4.61
CA MET A 51 3.26 -10.12 -4.52
C MET A 51 4.29 -9.02 -4.23
N THR A 52 5.25 -9.28 -3.34
CA THR A 52 6.32 -8.32 -2.98
C THR A 52 7.31 -8.10 -4.11
N ALA A 53 7.67 -9.16 -4.83
CA ALA A 53 8.57 -9.07 -5.98
C ALA A 53 7.98 -8.22 -7.12
N ASN A 54 6.65 -8.16 -7.23
CA ASN A 54 5.93 -7.50 -8.32
C ASN A 54 5.28 -6.16 -7.90
N MET A 55 5.71 -5.54 -6.80
CA MET A 55 5.16 -4.25 -6.39
C MET A 55 5.56 -3.11 -7.34
N ILE A 56 4.72 -2.07 -7.36
CA ILE A 56 5.05 -0.84 -8.09
C ILE A 56 6.36 -0.25 -7.54
N PRO A 57 7.20 0.39 -8.37
CA PRO A 57 8.42 1.03 -7.92
C PRO A 57 8.16 2.01 -6.77
N ASN A 58 9.14 2.13 -5.86
CA ASN A 58 9.06 2.93 -4.63
C ASN A 58 8.04 2.44 -3.58
N SER A 59 7.53 1.20 -3.71
CA SER A 59 6.71 0.58 -2.67
C SER A 59 7.53 0.02 -1.52
N HIS A 60 7.01 0.18 -0.32
CA HIS A 60 7.57 -0.36 0.91
C HIS A 60 6.48 -1.10 1.68
N ILE A 61 6.73 -2.37 2.02
CA ILE A 61 5.86 -3.11 2.92
C ILE A 61 6.13 -2.66 4.34
N ALA A 62 5.13 -2.06 4.97
CA ALA A 62 5.15 -1.82 6.40
C ALA A 62 4.86 -3.14 7.12
N VAL A 63 5.92 -3.79 7.62
CA VAL A 63 5.83 -5.07 8.30
C VAL A 63 5.09 -4.90 9.63
N GLY A 64 4.04 -5.69 9.86
CA GLY A 64 3.46 -5.91 11.18
C GLY A 64 2.63 -4.78 11.80
N VAL A 65 2.57 -3.60 11.19
CA VAL A 65 1.79 -2.47 11.70
C VAL A 65 0.68 -2.10 10.73
N ALA A 66 -0.52 -1.87 11.26
CA ALA A 66 -1.57 -1.21 10.50
C ALA A 66 -1.01 0.07 9.87
N GLY A 67 -1.48 0.44 8.66
CA GLY A 67 -0.95 1.57 7.90
C GLY A 67 -0.90 2.91 8.67
N VAL A 68 -1.57 2.98 9.82
CA VAL A 68 -1.51 4.08 10.80
C VAL A 68 -0.11 4.35 11.37
N VAL A 69 0.76 3.35 11.56
CA VAL A 69 2.07 3.59 12.20
C VAL A 69 3.04 4.34 11.28
N PRO A 70 3.20 3.95 9.99
CA PRO A 70 3.97 4.75 9.06
C PRO A 70 3.43 6.18 8.89
N VAL A 71 2.10 6.34 8.96
CA VAL A 71 1.45 7.67 8.95
C VAL A 71 1.85 8.47 10.18
N ALA A 72 1.77 7.88 11.38
CA ALA A 72 2.17 8.55 12.63
C ALA A 72 3.64 8.98 12.60
N HIS A 73 4.56 8.09 12.17
CA HIS A 73 5.97 8.44 12.01
C HIS A 73 6.22 9.53 10.96
N ALA A 74 5.40 9.61 9.91
CA ALA A 74 5.47 10.73 8.96
C ALA A 74 5.01 12.03 9.64
N GLN A 75 3.91 12.00 10.39
CA GLN A 75 3.43 13.17 11.13
C GLN A 75 4.46 13.67 12.16
N GLU A 76 5.12 12.78 12.90
CA GLU A 76 6.22 13.11 13.82
C GLU A 76 7.40 13.83 13.14
N ARG A 77 7.60 13.56 11.85
CA ARG A 77 8.65 14.21 11.03
C ARG A 77 8.18 15.49 10.34
N GLY A 78 7.01 16.01 10.71
CA GLY A 78 6.45 17.26 10.17
C GLY A 78 5.71 17.11 8.85
N TYR A 79 5.39 15.89 8.42
CA TYR A 79 4.57 15.69 7.22
C TYR A 79 3.10 15.99 7.53
N SER A 80 2.44 16.75 6.66
CA SER A 80 1.00 16.96 6.73
C SER A 80 0.26 15.67 6.38
N TYR A 81 -0.78 15.38 7.16
CA TYR A 81 -1.63 14.22 6.92
C TYR A 81 -2.89 14.62 6.14
N LEU A 82 -3.16 13.87 5.07
CA LEU A 82 -4.35 14.00 4.25
C LEU A 82 -5.03 12.62 4.22
N TYR A 83 -6.31 12.59 4.59
CA TYR A 83 -7.13 11.38 4.55
C TYR A 83 -8.17 11.52 3.45
N VAL A 84 -8.31 10.49 2.64
CA VAL A 84 -9.33 10.39 1.59
C VAL A 84 -10.12 9.10 1.84
N GLY A 85 -11.43 9.23 1.99
CA GLY A 85 -12.38 8.15 2.25
C GLY A 85 -13.60 8.21 1.36
#